data_AF-A0A4Q0MM58-F1
#
_entry.id   AF-A0A4Q0MM58-F1
#
_cell.length_a   1.000
_cell.length_b   1.000
_cell.length_c   1.000
_cell.angle_alpha   90.00
_cell.angle_beta   90.00
_cell.angle_gamma   90.00
#
_symmetry.space_group_name_H-M   'P 1'
#
loop_
_entity.id
_entity.type
_entity.pdbx_description
1 polymer ?
#
loop_
_entity_poly.entity_id
_entity_poly.type
_entity_poly.pdbx_seq_one_letter_code
_entity_poly.pdbx_strand_id
1 'polypeptide(L)'
;MFDISYVADRHRAAPTFWRPHSDLRDAKSSRRRGRLALLRMRSEIAADRVRAAFRRLEDQKAGFREDQPRWPKGSGETSGRWSGGVGVAVSSGRTKPRPNGHHLVPRSVAASQEFNLSSQARQVFDQETTGMLYGASHRFSELHRQYNFAVSDALRDYLRERGISGSSMTSNDAEDFIRRIYGSSDPRIRNFNLYLYRQRLYRILRRFGPLGRE
;
A
#
# COMPACT_ATOMS: atom_id res chain seq x y z
N MET A 1 -93.48 50.38 -10.61
CA MET A 1 -93.51 48.93 -10.34
C MET A 1 -92.10 48.43 -10.61
N PHE A 2 -91.31 48.21 -9.55
CA PHE A 2 -89.91 47.80 -9.61
C PHE A 2 -89.83 46.32 -9.21
N ASP A 3 -89.19 45.49 -10.03
CA ASP A 3 -88.54 44.26 -9.55
C ASP A 3 -87.45 43.86 -10.55
N ILE A 4 -86.19 44.15 -10.20
CA ILE A 4 -85.00 43.65 -10.92
C ILE A 4 -84.29 42.74 -9.94
N SER A 5 -84.63 41.46 -10.05
CA SER A 5 -84.10 40.41 -9.19
C SER A 5 -82.65 40.08 -9.59
N TYR A 6 -81.79 40.28 -8.61
CA TYR A 6 -80.37 39.96 -8.54
C TYR A 6 -80.16 38.44 -8.60
N VAL A 7 -79.43 37.91 -9.59
CA VAL A 7 -78.92 36.53 -9.55
C VAL A 7 -77.43 36.50 -9.88
N ALA A 8 -76.68 36.53 -8.78
CA ALA A 8 -75.35 36.02 -8.50
C ALA A 8 -74.59 35.31 -9.63
N ASP A 9 -73.54 35.99 -10.10
CA ASP A 9 -72.44 35.43 -10.86
C ASP A 9 -71.51 34.60 -9.94
N ARG A 10 -71.50 33.28 -10.12
CA ARG A 10 -70.62 32.36 -9.38
C ARG A 10 -69.35 32.09 -10.18
N HIS A 11 -68.40 33.01 -10.12
CA HIS A 11 -67.01 32.73 -10.47
C HIS A 11 -66.40 31.75 -9.45
N ARG A 12 -66.44 30.45 -9.75
CA ARG A 12 -65.58 29.46 -9.09
C ARG A 12 -64.14 29.71 -9.53
N ALA A 13 -63.36 30.36 -8.68
CA ALA A 13 -61.90 30.38 -8.82
C ALA A 13 -61.38 28.93 -8.81
N ALA A 14 -60.74 28.51 -9.91
CA ALA A 14 -60.01 27.26 -9.94
C ALA A 14 -58.83 27.37 -8.95
N PRO A 15 -58.59 26.38 -8.07
CA PRO A 15 -57.44 26.40 -7.19
C PRO A 15 -56.17 26.29 -8.05
N THR A 16 -55.46 27.40 -8.17
CA THR A 16 -54.12 27.48 -8.75
C THR A 16 -53.12 26.79 -7.81
N PHE A 17 -53.17 25.46 -7.78
CA PHE A 17 -52.20 24.61 -7.08
C PHE A 17 -50.99 24.33 -7.99
N TRP A 18 -50.39 25.39 -8.54
CA TRP A 18 -49.11 25.29 -9.23
C TRP A 18 -48.01 25.63 -8.23
N ARG A 19 -47.49 24.60 -7.54
CA ARG A 19 -46.24 24.75 -6.78
C ARG A 19 -45.08 24.85 -7.77
N PRO A 20 -44.27 25.92 -7.73
CA PRO A 20 -43.18 26.09 -8.66
C PRO A 20 -42.14 24.97 -8.49
N HIS A 21 -41.70 24.41 -9.62
CA HIS A 21 -40.70 23.32 -9.70
C HIS A 21 -39.29 23.69 -9.15
N SER A 22 -39.08 24.92 -8.68
CA SER A 22 -37.82 25.41 -8.08
C SER A 22 -37.46 24.66 -6.81
N ASP A 23 -38.44 24.38 -5.94
CA ASP A 23 -38.21 23.81 -4.60
C ASP A 23 -37.58 22.41 -4.68
N LEU A 24 -37.92 21.64 -5.73
CA LEU A 24 -37.37 20.30 -5.95
C LEU A 24 -35.92 20.32 -6.44
N ARG A 25 -35.49 21.38 -7.14
CA ARG A 25 -34.09 21.53 -7.58
C ARG A 25 -33.19 21.91 -6.39
N ASP A 26 -33.68 22.76 -5.51
CA ASP A 26 -32.96 23.20 -4.32
C ASP A 26 -32.78 22.06 -3.31
N ALA A 27 -33.83 21.26 -3.09
CA ALA A 27 -33.74 20.08 -2.24
C ALA A 27 -32.71 19.05 -2.74
N LYS A 28 -32.66 18.79 -4.06
CA LYS A 28 -31.66 17.88 -4.64
C LYS A 28 -30.24 18.44 -4.53
N SER A 29 -30.06 19.74 -4.74
CA SER A 29 -28.75 20.39 -4.62
C SER A 29 -28.23 20.36 -3.17
N SER A 30 -29.11 20.59 -2.19
CA SER A 30 -28.77 20.52 -0.77
C SER A 30 -28.35 19.11 -0.33
N ARG A 31 -29.11 18.08 -0.72
CA ARG A 31 -28.75 16.67 -0.45
C ARG A 31 -27.40 16.29 -1.06
N ARG A 32 -27.12 16.74 -2.28
CA ARG A 32 -25.84 16.49 -2.96
C ARG A 32 -24.67 17.17 -2.24
N ARG A 33 -24.83 18.43 -1.80
CA ARG A 33 -23.82 19.14 -0.99
C ARG A 33 -23.56 18.44 0.34
N GLY A 34 -24.63 18.03 1.05
CA GLY A 34 -24.51 17.29 2.30
C GLY A 34 -23.76 15.95 2.14
N ARG A 35 -24.06 15.20 1.08
CA ARG A 35 -23.37 13.94 0.76
C ARG A 35 -21.88 14.17 0.45
N LEU A 36 -21.55 15.21 -0.32
CA LEU A 36 -20.15 15.56 -0.63
C LEU A 36 -19.37 15.98 0.61
N ALA A 37 -19.97 16.79 1.48
CA ALA A 37 -19.36 17.20 2.75
C ALA A 37 -19.06 15.97 3.65
N LEU A 38 -20.01 15.04 3.74
CA LEU A 38 -19.81 13.80 4.50
C LEU A 38 -18.70 12.92 3.91
N LEU A 39 -18.62 12.79 2.58
CA LEU A 39 -17.55 12.03 1.92
C LEU A 39 -16.18 12.65 2.17
N ARG A 40 -16.08 13.98 2.14
CA ARG A 40 -14.84 14.71 2.44
C ARG A 40 -14.40 14.53 3.89
N MET A 41 -15.33 14.64 4.84
CA MET A 41 -15.02 14.39 6.26
C MET A 41 -14.56 12.95 6.48
N ARG A 42 -15.21 11.97 5.83
CA ARG A 42 -14.78 10.56 5.89
C ARG A 42 -13.40 10.32 5.29
N SER A 43 -13.07 10.99 4.18
CA SER A 43 -11.75 10.86 3.56
C SER A 43 -10.66 11.51 4.41
N GLU A 44 -10.94 12.64 5.06
CA GLU A 44 -10.03 13.31 6.00
C GLU A 44 -9.75 12.43 7.23
N ILE A 45 -10.79 11.88 7.86
CA ILE A 45 -10.62 10.93 8.99
C ILE A 45 -9.83 9.69 8.57
N ALA A 46 -10.10 9.15 7.37
CA ALA A 46 -9.34 8.02 6.85
C ALA A 46 -7.87 8.39 6.62
N ALA A 47 -7.59 9.56 6.03
CA ALA A 47 -6.23 10.05 5.84
C ALA A 47 -5.49 10.24 7.18
N ASP A 48 -6.16 10.76 8.21
CA ASP A 48 -5.58 10.92 9.54
C ASP A 48 -5.24 9.59 10.21
N ARG A 49 -6.12 8.60 10.11
CA ARG A 49 -5.82 7.24 10.60
C ARG A 49 -4.60 6.65 9.92
N VAL A 50 -4.48 6.88 8.61
CA VAL A 50 -3.33 6.41 7.82
C VAL A 50 -2.05 7.16 8.21
N ARG A 51 -2.10 8.49 8.36
CA ARG A 51 -0.98 9.29 8.86
C ARG A 51 -0.53 8.85 10.24
N ALA A 52 -1.46 8.61 11.15
CA ALA A 52 -1.17 8.12 12.49
C ALA A 52 -0.56 6.72 12.47
N ALA A 53 -1.07 5.81 11.62
CA ALA A 53 -0.48 4.49 11.43
C ALA A 53 0.95 4.59 10.88
N PHE A 54 1.21 5.49 9.92
CA PHE A 54 2.56 5.74 9.41
C PHE A 54 3.51 6.26 10.47
N ARG A 55 3.11 7.25 11.28
CA ARG A 55 3.94 7.75 12.37
C ARG A 55 4.31 6.63 13.34
N ARG A 56 3.32 5.83 13.76
CA ARG A 56 3.57 4.65 14.63
C ARG A 56 4.55 3.66 14.01
N LEU A 57 4.46 3.42 12.71
CA LEU A 57 5.37 2.51 12.01
C LEU A 57 6.75 3.09 11.82
N GLU A 58 6.86 4.40 11.57
CA GLU A 58 8.14 5.13 11.54
C GLU A 58 8.81 5.08 12.92
N ASP A 59 8.05 5.32 13.99
CA ASP A 59 8.51 5.21 15.38
C ASP A 59 8.91 3.78 15.75
N GLN A 60 8.13 2.78 15.32
CA GLN A 60 8.44 1.36 15.54
C GLN A 60 9.65 0.88 14.73
N LYS A 61 9.87 1.41 13.52
CA LYS A 61 11.08 1.10 12.74
C LYS A 61 12.31 1.82 13.26
N ALA A 62 12.16 2.90 14.02
CA ALA A 62 13.25 3.57 14.70
C ALA A 62 13.71 2.84 15.98
N GLY A 63 12.94 1.86 16.47
CA GLY A 63 13.24 1.16 17.72
C GLY A 63 13.35 -0.35 17.54
N PHE A 64 14.57 -0.87 17.61
CA PHE A 64 14.81 -2.21 18.12
C PHE A 64 14.09 -2.33 19.48
N ARG A 65 13.11 -3.24 19.58
CA ARG A 65 12.38 -3.54 20.83
C ARG A 65 12.79 -4.93 21.30
N GLU A 66 13.57 -4.97 22.37
CA GLU A 66 14.14 -6.19 22.95
C GLU A 66 13.08 -7.19 23.43
N ASP A 67 11.88 -6.68 23.72
CA ASP A 67 10.71 -7.40 24.24
C ASP A 67 9.78 -7.98 23.17
N GLN A 68 10.01 -7.75 21.88
CA GLN A 68 9.18 -8.38 20.85
C GLN A 68 9.44 -9.88 20.80
N PRO A 69 8.39 -10.73 20.86
CA PRO A 69 8.56 -12.18 20.81
C PRO A 69 9.22 -12.56 19.49
N ARG A 70 10.48 -12.96 19.58
CA ARG A 70 11.18 -13.60 18.48
C ARG A 70 10.59 -15.00 18.35
N TRP A 71 10.29 -15.41 17.14
CA TRP A 71 10.01 -16.82 16.89
C TRP A 71 11.17 -17.65 17.49
N PRO A 72 10.89 -18.66 18.34
CA PRO A 72 11.93 -19.40 19.03
C PRO A 72 12.88 -20.02 18.01
N LYS A 73 14.18 -19.93 18.29
CA LYS A 73 15.23 -20.59 17.52
C LYS A 73 15.02 -22.11 17.66
N GLY A 74 14.36 -22.75 16.69
CA GLY A 74 14.17 -24.21 16.68
C GLY A 74 12.77 -24.77 16.37
N SER A 75 11.75 -23.98 16.04
CA SER A 75 10.47 -24.54 15.57
C SER A 75 10.57 -24.94 14.08
N GLY A 76 10.64 -26.26 13.83
CA GLY A 76 11.03 -26.89 12.57
C GLY A 76 10.19 -26.60 11.32
N GLU A 77 10.77 -26.97 10.17
CA GLU A 77 10.29 -27.10 8.76
C GLU A 77 9.40 -26.01 8.12
N THR A 78 8.80 -25.10 8.86
CA THR A 78 7.88 -24.06 8.35
C THR A 78 8.16 -22.67 8.92
N SER A 79 9.32 -22.44 9.54
CA SER A 79 9.74 -21.11 10.00
C SER A 79 10.39 -20.34 8.84
N GLY A 80 9.64 -19.39 8.29
CA GLY A 80 10.11 -18.48 7.22
C GLY A 80 9.01 -18.07 6.25
N ARG A 81 7.90 -18.80 6.20
CA ARG A 81 6.79 -18.47 5.30
C ARG A 81 5.96 -17.31 5.86
N TRP A 82 6.13 -16.12 5.29
CA TRP A 82 5.17 -15.04 5.48
C TRP A 82 3.77 -15.52 5.05
N SER A 83 2.83 -15.58 5.98
CA SER A 83 1.42 -15.97 5.79
C SER A 83 0.64 -14.90 5.02
N GLY A 84 1.02 -14.64 3.77
CA GLY A 84 0.46 -13.58 2.92
C GLY A 84 0.25 -13.93 1.45
N GLY A 85 0.32 -15.20 1.05
CA GLY A 85 0.21 -15.60 -0.36
C GLY A 85 -0.59 -16.88 -0.58
N VAL A 86 -1.91 -16.82 -0.43
CA VAL A 86 -2.83 -17.83 -0.97
C VAL A 86 -3.29 -17.36 -2.35
N GLY A 87 -3.04 -18.14 -3.40
CA GLY A 87 -3.56 -17.85 -4.74
C GLY A 87 -2.91 -18.68 -5.85
N VAL A 88 -3.48 -19.86 -6.07
CA VAL A 88 -3.29 -20.71 -7.26
C VAL A 88 -3.60 -19.90 -8.53
N ALA A 89 -2.78 -20.07 -9.56
CA ALA A 89 -2.89 -19.37 -10.83
C ALA A 89 -4.08 -19.88 -11.67
N VAL A 90 -4.94 -18.96 -12.12
CA VAL A 90 -5.88 -19.17 -13.23
C VAL A 90 -5.61 -18.10 -14.28
N SER A 91 -5.47 -18.53 -15.54
CA SER A 91 -4.98 -17.74 -16.66
C SER A 91 -6.14 -17.11 -17.45
N SER A 92 -6.20 -15.77 -17.53
CA SER A 92 -6.91 -15.07 -18.61
C SER A 92 -6.21 -13.75 -18.97
N GLY A 93 -6.24 -13.42 -20.27
CA GLY A 93 -5.44 -12.38 -20.91
C GLY A 93 -5.86 -10.95 -20.61
N ARG A 94 -5.29 -10.39 -19.55
CA ARG A 94 -4.98 -8.97 -19.36
C ARG A 94 -3.49 -8.90 -19.02
N THR A 95 -2.78 -7.82 -19.35
CA THR A 95 -1.35 -7.65 -19.04
C THR A 95 -1.05 -8.09 -17.60
N LYS A 96 -0.56 -9.33 -17.43
CA LYS A 96 -0.54 -10.01 -16.14
C LYS A 96 0.39 -9.22 -15.22
N PRO A 97 -0.07 -8.77 -14.04
CA PRO A 97 0.85 -8.27 -13.03
C PRO A 97 1.90 -9.35 -12.83
N ARG A 98 3.18 -9.01 -13.05
CA ARG A 98 4.26 -9.95 -12.76
C ARG A 98 4.14 -10.28 -11.26
N PRO A 99 3.97 -11.55 -10.88
CA PRO A 99 3.64 -11.93 -9.50
C PRO A 99 4.75 -11.56 -8.49
N ASN A 100 5.92 -11.17 -8.97
CA ASN A 100 7.09 -10.98 -8.14
C ASN A 100 7.20 -9.49 -7.79
N GLY A 101 7.16 -9.20 -6.48
CA GLY A 101 7.30 -7.85 -5.93
C GLY A 101 8.66 -7.21 -6.22
N HIS A 102 8.98 -6.17 -5.46
CA HIS A 102 10.35 -5.66 -5.44
C HIS A 102 11.22 -6.60 -4.61
N HIS A 103 12.35 -7.07 -5.16
CA HIS A 103 13.32 -7.88 -4.42
C HIS A 103 13.99 -7.04 -3.35
N LEU A 104 14.06 -7.52 -2.11
CA LEU A 104 14.76 -6.78 -1.04
C LEU A 104 16.25 -6.68 -1.36
N VAL A 105 16.86 -7.77 -1.84
CA VAL A 105 18.21 -7.74 -2.40
C VAL A 105 18.09 -7.71 -3.92
N PRO A 106 18.50 -6.61 -4.60
CA PRO A 106 18.36 -6.51 -6.05
C PRO A 106 19.06 -7.68 -6.76
N ARG A 107 18.39 -8.28 -7.75
CA ARG A 107 18.99 -9.37 -8.54
C ARG A 107 20.32 -8.99 -9.20
N SER A 108 20.51 -7.72 -9.54
CA SER A 108 21.79 -7.23 -10.06
C SER A 108 22.93 -7.35 -9.05
N VAL A 109 22.64 -7.18 -7.76
CA VAL A 109 23.60 -7.37 -6.67
C VAL A 109 23.80 -8.87 -6.42
N ALA A 110 22.70 -9.64 -6.30
CA ALA A 110 22.77 -11.07 -6.01
C ALA A 110 23.42 -11.91 -7.14
N ALA A 111 23.29 -11.49 -8.40
CA ALA A 111 23.90 -12.14 -9.55
C ALA A 111 25.28 -11.58 -9.91
N SER A 112 25.77 -10.55 -9.19
CA SER A 112 27.07 -9.97 -9.46
C SER A 112 28.19 -10.98 -9.21
N GLN A 113 29.16 -11.03 -10.13
CA GLN A 113 30.37 -11.84 -9.96
C GLN A 113 31.23 -11.35 -8.79
N GLU A 114 31.11 -10.08 -8.39
CA GLU A 114 31.85 -9.49 -7.27
C GLU A 114 31.69 -10.29 -5.98
N PHE A 115 30.47 -10.73 -5.69
CA PHE A 115 30.16 -11.42 -4.44
C PHE A 115 30.31 -12.94 -4.55
N ASN A 116 30.25 -13.49 -5.78
CA ASN A 116 30.27 -14.93 -6.04
C ASN A 116 29.38 -15.73 -5.06
N LEU A 117 28.14 -15.28 -4.86
CA LEU A 117 27.24 -15.85 -3.85
C LEU A 117 26.96 -17.34 -4.10
N SER A 118 26.83 -18.12 -3.03
CA SER A 118 26.39 -19.51 -3.08
C SER A 118 25.00 -19.64 -3.72
N SER A 119 24.69 -20.82 -4.28
CA SER A 119 23.36 -21.09 -4.85
C SER A 119 22.25 -20.99 -3.80
N GLN A 120 22.53 -21.44 -2.57
CA GLN A 120 21.61 -21.35 -1.43
C GLN A 120 21.28 -19.90 -1.07
N ALA A 121 22.29 -19.03 -0.94
CA ALA A 121 22.08 -17.62 -0.64
C ALA A 121 21.30 -16.90 -1.76
N ARG A 122 21.63 -17.18 -3.03
CA ARG A 122 20.88 -16.62 -4.18
C ARG A 122 19.40 -17.05 -4.17
N GLN A 123 19.11 -18.29 -3.78
CA GLN A 123 17.74 -18.78 -3.69
C GLN A 123 16.93 -18.02 -2.63
N VAL A 124 17.51 -17.79 -1.45
CA VAL A 124 16.86 -16.98 -0.40
C VAL A 124 16.59 -15.55 -0.90
N PHE A 125 17.59 -14.92 -1.51
CA PHE A 125 17.41 -13.57 -2.06
C PHE A 125 16.35 -13.47 -3.16
N ASP A 126 16.21 -14.49 -4.02
CA ASP A 126 15.19 -14.49 -5.08
C ASP A 126 13.76 -14.72 -4.52
N GLN A 127 13.64 -15.38 -3.38
CA GLN A 127 12.35 -15.61 -2.73
C GLN A 127 11.87 -14.38 -1.94
N GLU A 128 12.80 -13.59 -1.40
CA GLU A 128 12.51 -12.44 -0.56
C GLU A 128 12.12 -11.20 -1.37
N THR A 129 10.83 -11.10 -1.66
CA THR A 129 10.21 -9.95 -2.34
C THR A 129 9.15 -9.28 -1.47
N THR A 130 8.90 -7.99 -1.70
CA THR A 130 7.82 -7.25 -1.02
C THR A 130 6.40 -7.70 -1.37
N GLY A 131 6.26 -8.72 -2.23
CA GLY A 131 5.01 -9.13 -2.85
C GLY A 131 4.48 -8.12 -3.88
N MET A 132 3.34 -8.43 -4.50
CA MET A 132 2.79 -7.65 -5.62
C MET A 132 2.61 -6.16 -5.30
N LEU A 133 3.34 -5.31 -6.02
CA LEU A 133 3.21 -3.85 -5.99
C LEU A 133 2.38 -3.38 -7.18
N TYR A 134 1.46 -2.45 -6.97
CA TYR A 134 0.74 -1.77 -8.04
C TYR A 134 1.38 -0.40 -8.27
N GLY A 135 1.92 -0.18 -9.47
CA GLY A 135 2.58 1.07 -9.82
C GLY A 135 3.42 0.90 -11.08
N ALA A 136 3.81 2.02 -11.69
CA ALA A 136 4.74 2.00 -12.81
C ALA A 136 6.05 1.35 -12.35
N SER A 137 6.62 0.53 -13.23
CA SER A 137 7.88 -0.15 -12.99
C SER A 137 9.03 0.88 -13.01
N HIS A 138 9.43 1.40 -11.86
CA HIS A 138 10.52 2.38 -11.74
C HIS A 138 11.94 1.76 -11.79
N ARG A 139 12.12 0.71 -12.62
CA ARG A 139 13.34 -0.12 -12.72
C ARG A 139 14.63 0.65 -12.99
N PHE A 140 14.53 1.89 -13.47
CA PHE A 140 15.68 2.69 -13.93
C PHE A 140 15.73 4.10 -13.32
N SER A 141 14.97 4.34 -12.25
CA SER A 141 15.07 5.63 -11.54
C SER A 141 16.41 5.77 -10.84
N GLU A 142 16.87 7.01 -10.67
CA GLU A 142 18.07 7.34 -9.88
C GLU A 142 18.00 6.75 -8.48
N LEU A 143 16.82 6.78 -7.84
CA LEU A 143 16.59 6.15 -6.53
C LEU A 143 16.86 4.64 -6.53
N HIS A 144 16.48 3.94 -7.60
CA HIS A 144 16.73 2.49 -7.70
C HIS A 144 18.23 2.20 -7.89
N ARG A 145 18.98 3.06 -8.59
CA ARG A 145 20.44 2.93 -8.69
C ARG A 145 21.10 3.13 -7.33
N GLN A 146 20.72 4.19 -6.61
CA GLN A 146 21.23 4.46 -5.26
C GLN A 146 20.92 3.33 -4.29
N TYR A 147 19.71 2.76 -4.36
CA TYR A 147 19.35 1.57 -3.60
C TYR A 147 20.26 0.38 -3.92
N ASN A 148 20.47 0.08 -5.21
CA ASN A 148 21.34 -1.02 -5.62
C ASN A 148 22.78 -0.84 -5.10
N PHE A 149 23.36 0.35 -5.23
CA PHE A 149 24.69 0.64 -4.70
C PHE A 149 24.75 0.45 -3.19
N ALA A 150 23.76 1.01 -2.45
CA ALA A 150 23.72 0.89 -1.01
C ALA A 150 23.58 -0.56 -0.52
N VAL A 151 22.75 -1.37 -1.19
CA VAL A 151 22.63 -2.81 -0.86
C VAL A 151 23.91 -3.57 -1.19
N SER A 152 24.60 -3.20 -2.29
CA SER A 152 25.91 -3.76 -2.65
C SER A 152 26.97 -3.47 -1.58
N ASP A 153 27.05 -2.22 -1.12
CA ASP A 153 27.95 -1.81 -0.05
C ASP A 153 27.63 -2.55 1.25
N ALA A 154 26.35 -2.62 1.63
CA ALA A 154 25.90 -3.32 2.82
C ALA A 154 26.23 -4.83 2.78
N LEU A 155 26.13 -5.48 1.61
CA LEU A 155 26.51 -6.88 1.45
C LEU A 155 28.01 -7.07 1.59
N ARG A 156 28.81 -6.19 1.00
CA ARG A 156 30.27 -6.21 1.13
C ARG A 156 30.70 -6.09 2.60
N ASP A 157 30.10 -5.16 3.33
CA ASP A 157 30.39 -4.97 4.75
C ASP A 157 29.92 -6.16 5.59
N TYR A 158 28.73 -6.71 5.31
CA TYR A 158 28.24 -7.91 5.98
C TYR A 158 29.19 -9.11 5.81
N LEU A 159 29.65 -9.38 4.59
CA LEU A 159 30.60 -10.47 4.32
C LEU A 159 31.93 -10.26 5.08
N ARG A 160 32.43 -9.01 5.09
CA ARG A 160 33.66 -8.64 5.81
C ARG A 160 33.51 -8.83 7.32
N GLU A 161 32.44 -8.31 7.91
CA GLU A 161 32.16 -8.39 9.35
C GLU A 161 32.00 -9.82 9.84
N ARG A 162 31.40 -10.69 9.01
CA ARG A 162 31.18 -12.10 9.32
C ARG A 162 32.41 -12.97 9.04
N GLY A 163 33.41 -12.44 8.35
CA GLY A 163 34.60 -13.20 7.93
C GLY A 163 34.26 -14.34 6.97
N ILE A 164 33.23 -14.18 6.13
CA ILE A 164 32.79 -15.20 5.16
C ILE A 164 32.95 -14.68 3.73
N SER A 165 33.23 -15.59 2.79
CA SER A 165 33.12 -15.28 1.36
C SER A 165 31.67 -15.49 0.89
N GLY A 166 31.26 -14.81 -0.18
CA GLY A 166 29.91 -15.01 -0.70
C GLY A 166 29.64 -16.44 -1.16
N SER A 167 30.65 -17.16 -1.64
CA SER A 167 30.52 -18.58 -2.02
C SER A 167 30.28 -19.50 -0.82
N SER A 168 30.69 -19.08 0.38
CA SER A 168 30.45 -19.77 1.65
C SER A 168 29.20 -19.30 2.40
N MET A 169 28.51 -18.26 1.89
CA MET A 169 27.32 -17.71 2.54
C MET A 169 26.19 -18.75 2.56
N THR A 170 25.71 -19.11 3.74
CA THR A 170 24.61 -20.08 3.90
C THR A 170 23.24 -19.42 3.72
N SER A 171 22.16 -20.21 3.64
CA SER A 171 20.80 -19.66 3.69
C SER A 171 20.54 -18.83 4.94
N ASN A 172 21.04 -19.28 6.11
CA ASN A 172 20.88 -18.56 7.38
C ASN A 172 21.58 -17.20 7.36
N ASP A 173 22.77 -17.11 6.76
CA ASP A 173 23.48 -15.84 6.61
C ASP A 173 22.73 -14.90 5.64
N ALA A 174 22.12 -15.44 4.58
CA ALA A 174 21.31 -14.66 3.65
C ALA A 174 20.06 -14.08 4.33
N GLU A 175 19.36 -14.88 5.14
CA GLU A 175 18.22 -14.42 5.93
C GLU A 175 18.62 -13.35 6.96
N ASP A 176 19.78 -13.51 7.61
CA ASP A 176 20.32 -12.51 8.52
C ASP A 176 20.64 -11.19 7.80
N PHE A 177 21.23 -11.27 6.62
CA PHE A 177 21.48 -10.11 5.78
C PHE A 177 20.16 -9.40 5.36
N ILE A 178 19.12 -10.14 4.99
CA ILE A 178 17.80 -9.57 4.67
C ILE A 178 17.20 -8.82 5.88
N ARG A 179 17.32 -9.38 7.08
CA ARG A 179 16.90 -8.69 8.32
C ARG A 179 17.66 -7.38 8.51
N ARG A 180 18.97 -7.36 8.20
CA ARG A 180 19.79 -6.13 8.23
C ARG A 180 19.32 -5.10 7.20
N ILE A 181 19.00 -5.51 5.96
CA ILE A 181 18.45 -4.59 4.95
C ILE A 181 17.10 -4.01 5.39
N TYR A 182 16.24 -4.83 6.00
CA TYR A 182 14.93 -4.38 6.48
C TYR A 182 15.04 -3.31 7.58
N GLY A 183 15.99 -3.48 8.49
CA GLY A 183 16.27 -2.57 9.61
C GLY A 183 17.36 -1.53 9.33
N SER A 184 17.84 -1.40 8.09
CA SER A 184 18.97 -0.52 7.77
C SER A 184 18.68 0.95 8.11
N SER A 185 19.66 1.59 8.76
CA SER A 185 19.65 3.03 9.03
C SER A 185 20.20 3.85 7.85
N ASP A 186 20.81 3.23 6.84
CA ASP A 186 21.27 3.92 5.63
C ASP A 186 20.07 4.58 4.95
N PRO A 187 20.08 5.91 4.76
CA PRO A 187 18.93 6.62 4.20
C PRO A 187 18.57 6.15 2.79
N ARG A 188 19.53 5.68 1.98
CA ARG A 188 19.32 5.16 0.62
C ARG A 188 18.48 3.89 0.65
N ILE A 189 18.74 3.00 1.61
CA ILE A 189 17.99 1.75 1.80
C ILE A 189 16.67 2.03 2.51
N ARG A 190 16.72 2.75 3.63
CA ARG A 190 15.57 3.05 4.49
C ARG A 190 14.46 3.78 3.74
N ASN A 191 14.79 4.86 3.04
CA ASN A 191 13.80 5.68 2.33
C ASN A 191 13.15 4.89 1.20
N PHE A 192 13.93 4.04 0.51
CA PHE A 192 13.41 3.17 -0.53
C PHE A 192 12.47 2.10 0.05
N ASN A 193 12.85 1.44 1.15
CA ASN A 193 11.99 0.47 1.84
C ASN A 193 10.69 1.11 2.36
N LEU A 194 10.74 2.33 2.89
CA LEU A 194 9.55 3.10 3.30
C LEU A 194 8.67 3.44 2.10
N TYR A 195 9.25 3.80 0.96
CA TYR A 195 8.52 4.04 -0.28
C TYR A 195 7.75 2.78 -0.73
N LEU A 196 8.40 1.61 -0.76
CA LEU A 196 7.74 0.34 -1.10
C LEU A 196 6.62 -0.01 -0.10
N TYR A 197 6.86 0.21 1.19
CA TYR A 197 5.86 -0.02 2.23
C TYR A 197 4.64 0.88 2.06
N ARG A 198 4.85 2.17 1.76
CA ARG A 198 3.77 3.13 1.47
C ARG A 198 2.91 2.64 0.30
N GLN A 199 3.52 2.20 -0.80
CA GLN A 199 2.81 1.63 -1.95
C GLN A 199 1.93 0.43 -1.57
N ARG A 200 2.46 -0.49 -0.75
CA ARG A 200 1.71 -1.64 -0.24
C ARG A 200 0.55 -1.22 0.67
N LEU A 201 0.76 -0.24 1.55
CA LEU A 201 -0.30 0.23 2.45
C LEU A 201 -1.42 0.91 1.66
N TYR A 202 -1.08 1.79 0.71
CA TYR A 202 -2.07 2.43 -0.17
C TYR A 202 -2.92 1.39 -0.91
N ARG A 203 -2.36 0.25 -1.31
CA ARG A 203 -3.12 -0.86 -1.89
C ARG A 203 -4.15 -1.44 -0.92
N ILE A 204 -3.75 -1.73 0.32
CA ILE A 204 -4.65 -2.28 1.34
C ILE A 204 -5.78 -1.29 1.61
N LEU A 205 -5.45 -0.01 1.74
CA LEU A 205 -6.42 1.07 1.96
C LEU A 205 -7.36 1.27 0.78
N ARG A 206 -6.90 1.15 -0.47
CA ARG A 206 -7.78 1.23 -1.65
C ARG A 206 -8.73 0.04 -1.75
N ARG A 207 -8.27 -1.17 -1.37
CA ARG A 207 -9.08 -2.39 -1.44
C ARG A 207 -10.14 -2.48 -0.34
N PHE A 208 -9.84 -2.00 0.87
CA PHE A 208 -10.71 -2.16 2.04
C PHE A 208 -11.25 -0.83 2.61
N GLY A 209 -10.78 0.30 2.10
CA GLY A 209 -11.25 1.62 2.50
C GLY A 209 -12.58 2.01 1.85
N PRO A 210 -13.24 3.06 2.36
CA PRO A 210 -14.55 3.52 1.89
C PRO A 210 -14.55 4.03 0.43
N LEU A 211 -13.40 4.09 -0.23
CA LEU A 211 -13.23 4.48 -1.64
C LEU A 211 -13.44 3.33 -2.63
N GLY A 212 -13.58 2.08 -2.15
CA GLY A 212 -13.67 0.88 -3.01
C GLY A 212 -15.06 0.30 -3.21
N ARG A 213 -16.13 0.99 -2.77
CA ARG A 213 -17.53 0.59 -3.03
C ARG A 213 -18.16 1.57 -4.02
N GLU A 214 -17.90 1.35 -5.30
CA GLU A 214 -18.77 1.76 -6.41
C GLU A 214 -19.14 0.50 -7.20
#